data_AF-A0A7C1BQR5-F1
#
_entry.id   AF-A0A7C1BQR5-F1
#
_cell.length_a   1.000
_cell.length_b   1.000
_cell.length_c   1.000
_cell.angle_alpha   90.00
_cell.angle_beta   90.00
_cell.angle_gamma   90.00
#
_symmetry.space_group_name_H-M   'P 1'
#
loop_
_entity.id
_entity.type
_entity.pdbx_description
1 polymer ?
#
loop_
_entity_poly.entity_id
_entity_poly.type
_entity_poly.pdbx_seq_one_letter_code
_entity_poly.pdbx_strand_id
1 'polypeptide(L)'
;TGVGLAKPINASVIEVRFPEFVKTIEDGVFFIASIETLRVRPDVEARVVINERTGTIVAGGNVKLSEVMISHGTLTIHIRRRPVISQPSAPFSSAGRTVVSYITETTVQEAEAKTAVVKETATVSDLAQALNELGLKPRDIIAIFQAIKEAGALNARLIIM
;
A
#
# COMPACT_ATOMS: atom_id res chain seq x y z
N THR A 1 -6.85 26.85 10.37
CA THR A 1 -5.60 26.12 10.04
C THR A 1 -4.57 26.41 11.12
N GLY A 2 -4.34 25.48 12.04
CA GLY A 2 -3.50 25.65 13.25
C GLY A 2 -2.00 25.51 13.00
N VAL A 3 -1.47 26.26 12.02
CA VAL A 3 -0.06 26.15 11.62
C VAL A 3 0.83 26.66 12.75
N GLY A 4 1.62 25.78 13.38
CA GLY A 4 2.62 26.13 14.40
C GLY A 4 2.20 25.94 15.87
N LEU A 5 1.04 25.33 16.15
CA LEU A 5 0.60 25.00 17.52
C LEU A 5 1.24 23.72 18.07
N ALA A 6 1.63 22.79 17.20
CA ALA A 6 2.28 21.55 17.59
C ALA A 6 3.65 21.41 16.93
N LYS A 7 4.64 20.91 17.68
CA LYS A 7 5.99 20.62 17.21
C LYS A 7 6.42 19.22 17.63
N PRO A 8 6.96 18.39 16.72
CA PRO A 8 7.54 17.11 17.12
C PRO A 8 8.85 17.35 17.88
N ILE A 9 8.98 16.77 19.08
CA ILE A 9 10.26 16.70 19.80
C ILE A 9 11.00 15.42 19.40
N ASN A 10 10.29 14.28 19.33
CA ASN A 10 10.82 13.00 18.87
C ASN A 10 9.68 12.08 18.39
N ALA A 11 9.98 10.81 18.10
CA ALA A 11 9.03 9.83 17.58
C ALA A 11 7.82 9.51 18.51
N SER A 12 7.88 9.91 19.78
CA SER A 12 6.84 9.61 20.78
C SER A 12 6.32 10.84 21.53
N VAL A 13 6.96 12.00 21.36
CA VAL A 13 6.64 13.22 22.11
C VAL A 13 6.40 14.38 21.15
N ILE A 14 5.23 15.02 21.31
CA ILE A 14 4.83 16.21 20.59
C ILE A 14 4.58 17.31 21.62
N GLU A 15 5.24 18.45 21.44
CA GLU A 15 4.97 19.65 22.22
C GLU A 15 3.80 20.41 21.59
N VAL A 16 2.78 20.72 22.38
CA VAL A 16 1.61 21.48 21.93
C VAL A 16 1.52 22.75 22.75
N ARG A 17 1.45 23.90 22.07
CA ARG A 17 1.21 25.19 22.72
C ARG A 17 -0.29 25.47 22.77
N PHE A 18 -0.74 26.03 23.89
CA PHE A 18 -2.11 26.48 24.01
C PHE A 18 -2.40 27.58 22.98
N PRO A 19 -3.48 27.45 22.20
CA PRO A 19 -3.89 28.47 21.24
C PRO A 19 -4.47 29.70 21.95
N GLU A 20 -4.48 30.85 21.27
CA GLU A 20 -4.86 32.16 21.85
C GLU A 20 -6.30 32.24 22.40
N PHE A 21 -7.16 31.31 22.02
CA PHE A 21 -8.53 31.22 22.53
C PHE A 21 -8.61 30.56 23.92
N VAL A 22 -7.57 29.87 24.36
CA VAL A 22 -7.49 29.28 25.71
C VAL A 22 -6.99 30.35 26.68
N LYS A 23 -7.91 30.96 27.44
CA LYS A 23 -7.59 32.04 28.38
C LYS A 23 -7.83 31.64 29.83
N THR A 24 -8.74 30.69 30.06
CA THR A 24 -9.11 30.21 31.39
C THR A 24 -8.65 28.76 31.60
N ILE A 25 -8.68 28.33 32.87
CA ILE A 25 -8.38 26.94 33.23
C ILE A 25 -9.40 25.99 32.62
N GLU A 26 -10.69 26.37 32.58
CA GLU A 26 -11.77 25.57 31.99
C GLU A 26 -11.53 25.32 30.49
N ASP A 27 -11.17 26.37 29.74
CA ASP A 27 -10.83 26.25 28.31
C ASP A 27 -9.65 25.29 28.09
N GLY A 28 -8.66 25.32 28.99
CA GLY A 28 -7.50 24.44 28.94
C GLY A 28 -7.87 22.97 29.15
N VAL A 29 -8.75 22.69 30.11
CA VAL A 29 -9.28 21.33 30.35
C VAL A 29 -10.05 20.82 29.14
N PHE A 30 -10.93 21.64 28.55
CA PHE A 30 -11.64 21.28 27.32
C PHE A 30 -10.70 21.02 26.13
N PHE A 31 -9.65 21.83 25.99
CA PHE A 31 -8.65 21.65 24.94
C PHE A 31 -7.85 20.35 25.12
N ILE A 32 -7.42 20.01 26.34
CA ILE A 32 -6.73 18.75 26.64
C ILE A 32 -7.64 17.55 26.34
N ALA A 33 -8.89 17.58 26.83
CA ALA A 33 -9.87 16.53 26.55
C ALA A 33 -10.12 16.35 25.04
N SER A 34 -10.14 17.46 24.28
CA SER A 34 -10.29 17.41 22.82
C SER A 34 -9.10 16.73 22.15
N ILE A 35 -7.87 16.96 22.62
CA ILE A 35 -6.67 16.29 22.11
C ILE A 35 -6.65 14.80 22.47
N GLU A 36 -7.06 14.41 23.68
CA GLU A 36 -7.07 13.00 24.10
C GLU A 36 -7.99 12.13 23.23
N THR A 37 -9.05 12.71 22.66
CA THR A 37 -9.95 11.99 21.75
C THR A 37 -9.39 11.80 20.34
N LEU A 38 -8.27 12.44 19.98
CA LEU A 38 -7.68 12.32 18.66
C LEU A 38 -7.12 10.92 18.42
N ARG A 39 -7.74 10.20 17.48
CA ARG A 39 -7.19 8.94 16.97
C ARG A 39 -6.08 9.22 15.97
N VAL A 40 -4.83 9.00 16.39
CA VAL A 40 -3.67 9.02 15.49
C VAL A 40 -3.36 7.62 14.98
N ARG A 41 -2.93 7.53 13.71
CA ARG A 41 -2.40 6.29 13.13
C ARG A 41 -0.88 6.39 13.16
N PRO A 42 -0.17 5.64 14.03
CA PRO A 42 1.28 5.65 14.03
C PRO A 42 1.79 5.06 12.72
N ASP A 43 2.94 5.55 12.27
CA ASP A 43 3.64 4.89 11.17
C ASP A 43 4.24 3.58 11.70
N VAL A 44 4.02 2.50 10.96
CA VAL A 44 4.46 1.15 11.33
C VAL A 44 5.41 0.67 10.26
N GLU A 45 6.58 0.17 10.66
CA GLU A 45 7.57 -0.35 9.72
C GLU A 45 6.92 -1.44 8.84
N ALA A 46 6.90 -1.18 7.54
CA ALA A 46 6.37 -2.12 6.56
C ALA A 46 7.28 -3.35 6.51
N ARG A 47 6.73 -4.53 6.82
CA ARG A 47 7.46 -5.79 6.81
C ARG A 47 6.64 -6.94 6.26
N VAL A 48 7.32 -7.85 5.56
CA VAL A 48 6.77 -9.09 5.02
C VAL A 48 7.53 -10.23 5.65
N VAL A 49 6.82 -11.10 6.35
CA VAL A 49 7.39 -12.29 7.00
C VAL A 49 6.92 -13.51 6.24
N ILE A 50 7.85 -14.35 5.80
CA ILE A 50 7.56 -15.61 5.11
C ILE A 50 8.16 -16.75 5.92
N ASN A 51 7.36 -17.75 6.27
CA ASN A 51 7.85 -18.98 6.89
C ASN A 51 8.00 -20.06 5.80
N GLU A 52 9.23 -20.50 5.54
CA GLU A 52 9.52 -21.49 4.49
C GLU A 52 8.90 -22.87 4.82
N ARG A 53 8.88 -23.25 6.10
CA ARG A 53 8.39 -24.55 6.55
C ARG A 53 6.87 -24.67 6.49
N THR A 54 6.15 -23.61 6.87
CA THR A 54 4.68 -23.63 6.92
C THR A 54 4.03 -22.98 5.70
N GLY A 55 4.80 -22.29 4.85
CA GLY A 55 4.26 -21.50 3.73
C GLY A 55 3.46 -20.28 4.18
N THR A 56 3.52 -19.92 5.48
CA THR A 56 2.76 -18.79 6.02
C THR A 56 3.40 -17.47 5.61
N ILE A 57 2.60 -16.56 5.04
CA ILE A 57 3.03 -15.22 4.62
C ILE A 57 2.23 -14.18 5.41
N VAL A 58 2.93 -13.24 6.04
CA VAL A 58 2.32 -12.16 6.84
C VAL A 58 2.85 -10.82 6.34
N ALA A 59 1.96 -9.98 5.82
CA ALA A 59 2.24 -8.59 5.48
C ALA A 59 1.76 -7.67 6.62
N GLY A 60 2.68 -6.92 7.21
CA GLY A 60 2.40 -6.00 8.31
C GLY A 60 2.78 -4.57 7.96
N GLY A 61 1.95 -3.62 8.38
CA GLY A 61 2.12 -2.20 8.08
C GLY A 61 1.66 -1.82 6.67
N ASN A 62 2.05 -0.64 6.20
CA ASN A 62 1.63 -0.10 4.91
C ASN A 62 2.54 -0.57 3.77
N VAL A 63 2.60 -1.89 3.55
CA VAL A 63 3.44 -2.50 2.51
C VAL A 63 2.90 -2.15 1.13
N LYS A 64 3.75 -1.53 0.29
CA LYS A 64 3.37 -1.09 -1.06
C LYS A 64 4.27 -1.71 -2.12
N LEU A 65 3.64 -2.13 -3.22
CA LEU A 65 4.32 -2.60 -4.42
C LEU A 65 4.38 -1.50 -5.50
N SER A 66 5.55 -1.36 -6.11
CA SER A 66 5.73 -0.59 -7.35
C SER A 66 5.48 -1.44 -8.58
N GLU A 67 5.31 -0.76 -9.71
CA GLU A 67 5.20 -1.44 -10.99
C GLU A 67 6.48 -2.21 -11.29
N VAL A 68 6.34 -3.49 -11.61
CA VAL A 68 7.44 -4.40 -11.90
C VAL A 68 6.93 -5.60 -12.69
N MET A 69 7.78 -6.12 -13.57
CA MET A 69 7.56 -7.37 -14.26
C MET A 69 8.59 -8.39 -13.78
N ILE A 70 8.14 -9.56 -13.35
CA ILE A 70 9.01 -10.66 -12.92
C ILE A 70 8.75 -11.86 -13.82
N SER A 71 9.82 -12.48 -14.29
CA SER A 71 9.75 -13.80 -14.91
C SER A 71 10.46 -14.80 -14.00
N HIS A 72 9.74 -15.85 -13.58
CA HIS A 72 10.26 -16.86 -12.67
C HIS A 72 9.75 -18.25 -13.10
N GLY A 73 10.67 -19.08 -13.60
CA GLY A 73 10.31 -20.38 -14.18
C GLY A 73 9.43 -20.19 -15.42
N THR A 74 8.24 -20.78 -15.40
CA THR A 74 7.22 -20.63 -16.46
C THR A 74 6.22 -19.51 -16.18
N LEU A 75 6.35 -18.81 -15.05
CA LEU A 75 5.41 -17.76 -14.64
C LEU A 75 5.96 -16.38 -15.00
N THR A 76 5.13 -15.55 -15.63
CA THR A 76 5.39 -14.12 -15.80
C THR A 76 4.36 -13.32 -15.03
N ILE A 77 4.83 -12.51 -14.08
CA ILE A 77 4.01 -11.68 -13.20
C ILE A 77 4.18 -10.24 -13.63
N HIS A 78 3.08 -9.53 -13.85
CA HIS A 78 3.08 -8.11 -14.18
C HIS A 78 2.28 -7.34 -13.14
N ILE A 79 2.99 -6.59 -12.30
CA ILE A 79 2.37 -5.71 -11.30
C ILE A 79 2.27 -4.33 -11.92
N ARG A 80 1.05 -3.80 -12.10
CA ARG A 80 0.82 -2.45 -12.62
C ARG A 80 -0.01 -1.63 -11.64
N ARG A 81 0.38 -0.38 -11.39
CA ARG A 81 -0.46 0.58 -10.64
C ARG A 81 -1.35 1.33 -11.63
N ARG A 82 -2.67 1.16 -11.51
CA ARG A 82 -3.62 2.04 -12.19
C ARG A 82 -3.96 3.19 -11.26
N PRO A 83 -3.75 4.46 -11.65
CA PRO A 83 -4.23 5.58 -10.85
C PRO A 83 -5.77 5.51 -10.86
N VAL A 84 -6.35 5.30 -9.68
CA VAL A 84 -7.79 5.51 -9.49
C VAL A 84 -7.99 7.02 -9.46
N ILE A 85 -8.31 7.59 -10.62
CA ILE A 85 -8.74 8.97 -10.70
C ILE A 85 -10.14 9.02 -10.08
N SER A 86 -10.20 9.32 -8.78
CA SER A 86 -11.44 9.65 -8.11
C SER A 86 -11.77 11.10 -8.44
N GLN A 87 -12.26 11.37 -9.65
CA GLN A 87 -12.99 12.60 -9.90
C GLN A 87 -14.37 12.42 -9.27
N PRO A 88 -14.70 13.15 -8.19
CA PRO A 88 -16.07 13.23 -7.75
C PRO A 88 -16.82 13.83 -8.94
N SER A 89 -17.79 13.10 -9.47
CA SER A 89 -18.71 13.61 -10.48
C SER A 89 -19.51 14.75 -9.84
N ALA A 90 -18.92 15.95 -9.82
CA ALA A 90 -19.67 17.18 -9.62
C ALA A 90 -20.47 17.41 -10.91
N PRO A 91 -21.80 17.53 -10.83
CA PRO A 91 -22.64 17.68 -11.99
C PRO A 91 -22.44 19.08 -12.56
N PHE A 92 -22.57 19.21 -13.89
CA PHE A 92 -22.57 20.48 -14.65
C PHE A 92 -21.20 21.10 -14.98
N SER A 93 -20.51 20.55 -15.98
CA SER A 93 -19.90 21.42 -17.02
C SER A 93 -19.95 20.73 -18.38
N SER A 94 -20.78 21.28 -19.27
CA SER A 94 -21.14 20.76 -20.58
C SER A 94 -20.07 21.08 -21.64
N ALA A 95 -18.77 20.90 -21.37
CA ALA A 95 -17.71 21.26 -22.33
C ALA A 95 -16.34 20.54 -22.18
N GLY A 96 -16.25 19.41 -21.46
CA GLY A 96 -15.01 18.64 -21.36
C GLY A 96 -15.01 17.40 -22.23
N ARG A 97 -14.34 17.42 -23.39
CA ARG A 97 -14.04 16.20 -24.16
C ARG A 97 -12.99 15.38 -23.43
N THR A 98 -13.36 14.21 -22.91
CA THR A 98 -12.39 13.17 -22.58
C THR A 98 -12.15 12.31 -23.83
N VAL A 99 -10.91 12.36 -24.32
CA VAL A 99 -10.29 11.46 -25.31
C VAL A 99 -8.99 11.02 -24.61
N VAL A 100 -8.55 9.77 -24.56
CA VAL A 100 -8.43 8.73 -25.59
C VAL A 100 -8.50 7.34 -24.94
N SER A 101 -9.00 6.39 -25.73
CA SER A 101 -9.07 4.94 -25.54
C SER A 101 -7.71 4.24 -25.56
N TYR A 102 -7.59 3.11 -24.85
CA TYR A 102 -6.74 2.00 -25.31
C TYR A 102 -7.57 0.71 -25.21
N ILE A 103 -8.01 0.20 -26.36
CA ILE A 103 -8.41 -1.20 -26.49
C ILE A 103 -7.10 -1.95 -26.69
N THR A 104 -6.67 -2.74 -25.71
CA THR A 104 -5.64 -3.74 -25.94
C THR A 104 -6.34 -5.02 -26.35
N GLU A 105 -6.44 -5.25 -27.65
CA GLU A 105 -6.60 -6.60 -28.18
C GLU A 105 -5.31 -7.36 -27.87
N THR A 106 -5.39 -8.29 -26.91
CA THR A 106 -4.34 -9.31 -26.76
C THR A 106 -4.80 -10.53 -27.51
N THR A 107 -4.37 -10.66 -28.76
CA THR A 107 -4.36 -11.94 -29.46
C THR A 107 -3.39 -12.86 -28.72
N VAL A 108 -3.92 -13.89 -28.05
CA VAL A 108 -3.13 -14.99 -27.51
C VAL A 108 -3.07 -16.06 -28.59
N GLN A 109 -1.89 -16.26 -29.17
CA GLN A 109 -1.54 -17.53 -29.80
C GLN A 109 -1.06 -18.49 -28.71
N GLU A 110 -1.61 -19.69 -28.80
CA GLU A 110 -1.76 -20.71 -27.78
C GLU A 110 -0.45 -21.42 -27.41
N ALA A 111 -0.15 -21.49 -26.12
CA ALA A 111 0.32 -22.69 -25.43
C ALA A 111 0.15 -22.44 -23.92
N GLU A 112 -0.78 -23.16 -23.31
CA GLU A 112 -1.16 -23.18 -21.89
C GLU A 112 -0.18 -22.52 -20.88
N ALA A 113 -0.31 -21.21 -20.68
CA ALA A 113 0.25 -20.54 -19.52
C ALA A 113 -0.91 -20.00 -18.69
N LYS A 114 -1.12 -20.59 -17.50
CA LYS A 114 -2.09 -20.11 -16.51
C LYS A 114 -1.73 -18.67 -16.13
N THR A 115 -2.35 -17.72 -16.82
CA THR A 115 -2.15 -16.29 -16.57
C THR A 115 -3.11 -15.88 -15.47
N ALA A 116 -2.61 -15.75 -14.24
CA ALA A 116 -3.35 -15.09 -13.18
C ALA A 116 -3.25 -13.57 -13.40
N VAL A 117 -4.30 -12.98 -13.99
CA VAL A 117 -4.44 -11.51 -14.03
C VAL A 117 -4.87 -11.05 -12.65
N VAL A 118 -3.91 -10.59 -11.84
CA VAL A 118 -4.20 -9.95 -10.55
C VAL A 118 -4.92 -8.62 -10.84
N LYS A 119 -6.24 -8.59 -10.63
CA LYS A 119 -7.07 -7.38 -10.74
C LYS A 119 -6.98 -6.58 -9.44
N GLU A 120 -6.95 -5.27 -9.64
CA GLU A 120 -7.25 -4.23 -8.64
C GLU A 120 -6.20 -4.06 -7.54
N THR A 121 -5.30 -3.10 -7.75
CA THR A 121 -4.42 -2.53 -6.72
C THR A 121 -3.60 -3.59 -5.98
N ALA A 122 -2.79 -4.39 -6.68
CA ALA A 122 -2.06 -5.51 -6.10
C ALA A 122 -1.34 -5.11 -4.81
N THR A 123 -1.95 -5.41 -3.67
CA THR A 123 -1.29 -5.32 -2.37
C THR A 123 -0.38 -6.53 -2.25
N VAL A 124 0.58 -6.47 -1.33
CA VAL A 124 1.40 -7.67 -1.06
C VAL A 124 0.55 -8.84 -0.61
N SER A 125 -0.55 -8.58 0.10
CA SER A 125 -1.50 -9.61 0.52
C SER A 125 -2.14 -10.31 -0.69
N ASP A 126 -2.59 -9.54 -1.69
CA ASP A 126 -3.23 -10.10 -2.89
C ASP A 126 -2.23 -10.92 -3.72
N LEU A 127 -0.99 -10.43 -3.84
CA LEU A 127 0.07 -11.17 -4.53
C LEU A 127 0.41 -12.47 -3.79
N ALA A 128 0.61 -12.40 -2.46
CA ALA A 128 0.90 -13.56 -1.64
C ALA A 128 -0.20 -14.62 -1.72
N GLN A 129 -1.46 -14.18 -1.68
CA GLN A 129 -2.62 -15.04 -1.82
C GLN A 129 -2.67 -15.68 -3.22
N ALA A 130 -2.51 -14.90 -4.28
CA ALA A 130 -2.51 -15.41 -5.66
C ALA A 130 -1.40 -16.45 -5.89
N LEU A 131 -0.18 -16.20 -5.37
CA LEU A 131 0.92 -17.16 -5.50
C LEU A 131 0.67 -18.45 -4.71
N ASN A 132 0.04 -18.35 -3.53
CA ASN A 132 -0.35 -19.51 -2.74
C ASN A 132 -1.46 -20.33 -3.41
N GLU A 133 -2.47 -19.67 -4.00
CA GLU A 133 -3.56 -20.32 -4.76
C GLU A 133 -3.06 -21.00 -6.05
N LEU A 134 -1.99 -20.47 -6.66
CA LEU A 134 -1.31 -21.09 -7.79
C LEU A 134 -0.48 -22.33 -7.41
N GLY A 135 -0.36 -22.63 -6.11
CA GLY A 135 0.33 -23.82 -5.61
C GLY A 135 1.85 -23.74 -5.74
N LEU A 136 2.43 -22.53 -5.77
CA LEU A 136 3.88 -22.37 -5.78
C LEU A 136 4.48 -22.89 -4.47
N LYS A 137 5.69 -23.46 -4.57
CA LYS A 137 6.42 -23.88 -3.37
C LYS A 137 6.86 -22.64 -2.58
N PRO A 138 6.92 -22.69 -1.24
CA PRO A 138 7.38 -21.57 -0.42
C PRO A 138 8.73 -21.00 -0.88
N ARG A 139 9.65 -21.84 -1.36
CA ARG A 139 10.95 -21.43 -1.92
C ARG A 139 10.82 -20.53 -3.14
N ASP A 140 9.90 -20.85 -4.05
CA ASP A 140 9.65 -20.08 -5.27
C ASP A 140 9.01 -18.73 -4.91
N ILE A 141 8.09 -18.72 -3.93
CA ILE A 141 7.48 -17.49 -3.41
C ILE A 141 8.56 -16.58 -2.79
N ILE A 142 9.46 -17.15 -1.99
CA ILE A 142 10.59 -16.40 -1.39
C ILE A 142 11.46 -15.78 -2.48
N ALA A 143 11.81 -16.56 -3.53
CA ALA A 143 12.62 -16.07 -4.64
C ALA A 143 11.94 -14.91 -5.39
N ILE A 144 10.63 -14.99 -5.62
CA ILE A 144 9.86 -13.90 -6.24
C ILE A 144 9.88 -12.66 -5.35
N PHE A 145 9.60 -12.77 -4.04
CA PHE A 145 9.63 -11.62 -3.14
C PHE A 145 11.03 -11.02 -2.97
N GLN A 146 12.09 -11.83 -3.02
CA GLN A 146 13.47 -11.35 -3.05
C GLN A 146 13.75 -10.58 -4.34
N ALA A 147 13.37 -11.11 -5.51
CA ALA A 147 13.53 -10.43 -6.79
C ALA A 147 12.78 -9.08 -6.84
N ILE A 148 11.56 -9.03 -6.31
CA ILE A 148 10.78 -7.78 -6.21
C ILE A 148 11.48 -6.76 -5.29
N LYS A 149 12.07 -7.22 -4.18
CA LYS A 149 12.85 -6.36 -3.27
C LYS A 149 14.12 -5.83 -3.94
N GLU A 150 14.86 -6.69 -4.64
CA GLU A 150 16.08 -6.32 -5.37
C GLU A 150 15.80 -5.36 -6.52
N ALA A 151 14.65 -5.51 -7.19
CA ALA A 151 14.16 -4.58 -8.20
C ALA A 151 13.71 -3.22 -7.62
N GLY A 152 13.74 -3.03 -6.30
CA GLY A 152 13.27 -1.82 -5.63
C GLY A 152 11.75 -1.66 -5.68
N ALA A 153 11.02 -2.71 -6.05
CA ALA A 153 9.57 -2.67 -6.19
C ALA A 153 8.83 -3.00 -4.89
N LEU A 154 9.49 -3.61 -3.90
CA LEU A 154 8.94 -3.87 -2.57
C LEU A 154 9.43 -2.82 -1.56
N ASN A 155 8.54 -1.92 -1.15
CA ASN A 155 8.82 -0.96 -0.08
C ASN A 155 8.50 -1.56 1.29
N ALA A 156 9.25 -2.59 1.69
CA ALA A 156 9.16 -3.24 2.99
C ALA A 156 10.39 -4.08 3.31
N ARG A 157 10.60 -4.34 4.61
CA ARG A 157 11.58 -5.32 5.08
C ARG A 157 11.07 -6.73 4.86
N LEU A 158 11.77 -7.51 4.03
CA LEU A 158 11.53 -8.95 3.88
C LEU A 158 12.27 -9.74 4.96
N ILE A 159 11.56 -10.59 5.70
CA ILE A 159 12.07 -11.48 6.75
C ILE A 159 11.67 -12.92 6.38
N ILE A 160 12.61 -13.85 6.46
CA ILE A 160 12.41 -15.26 6.12
C ILE A 160 12.68 -16.09 7.39
N MET A 161 11.79 -17.04 7.69
CA MET A 161 11.76 -17.85 8.92
C MET A 161 11.57 -19.34 8.65
#